data_AF-A0A5M5ZWQ3-F1
#
_entry.id   AF-A0A5M5ZWQ3-F1
#
_cell.length_a   1.000
_cell.length_b   1.000
_cell.length_c   1.000
_cell.angle_alpha   90.00
_cell.angle_beta   90.00
_cell.angle_gamma   90.00
#
_symmetry.space_group_name_H-M   'P 1'
#
loop_
_entity.id
_entity.type
_entity.pdbx_description
1 polymer ?
#
loop_
_entity_poly.entity_id
_entity_poly.type
_entity_poly.pdbx_seq_one_letter_code
_entity_poly.pdbx_strand_id
1 'polypeptide(L)'
;MYNKNVAITGSTIEKTTKYDQFKEDKIRMELYRIILSLYNEGYRTFTCNPHSYIGLLGADTIVMLREAGKCPEIILSVAIPETAFPADTDKVYRALYDDLIKQADNKKILPEKEFFGNALVGGHIICYYDNFSTEMQQICASGTPYTNIRKMI
;
A
#
# COMPACT_ATOMS: atom_id res chain seq x y z
N MET A 1 -19.99 -12.27 5.60
CA MET A 1 -19.75 -11.12 4.71
C MET A 1 -18.24 -11.06 4.48
N TYR A 2 -17.75 -11.29 3.26
CA TYR A 2 -16.31 -11.19 3.01
C TYR A 2 -15.85 -9.77 3.30
N ASN A 3 -14.75 -9.63 4.03
CA ASN A 3 -14.16 -8.36 4.39
C ASN A 3 -13.64 -7.68 3.11
N LYS A 4 -14.40 -6.77 2.50
CA LYS A 4 -14.03 -6.12 1.21
C LYS A 4 -13.02 -4.98 1.39
N ASN A 5 -11.97 -5.27 2.15
CA ASN A 5 -10.87 -4.36 2.40
C ASN A 5 -9.61 -4.86 1.70
N VAL A 6 -8.84 -3.94 1.14
CA VAL A 6 -7.56 -4.23 0.50
C VAL A 6 -6.44 -3.74 1.40
N ALA A 7 -5.43 -4.55 1.65
CA ALA A 7 -4.21 -4.12 2.32
C ALA A 7 -3.10 -3.91 1.27
N ILE A 8 -2.42 -2.76 1.33
CA ILE A 8 -1.25 -2.46 0.50
C ILE A 8 0.00 -2.48 1.38
N THR A 9 0.88 -3.44 1.14
CA THR A 9 2.02 -3.73 2.03
C THR A 9 3.31 -4.03 1.24
N GLY A 10 4.44 -3.55 1.74
CA GLY A 10 5.75 -3.76 1.14
C GLY A 10 6.86 -3.41 2.11
N SER A 11 8.10 -3.56 1.64
CA SER A 11 9.28 -3.13 2.39
C SER A 11 9.23 -1.63 2.74
N THR A 12 9.87 -1.27 3.85
CA THR A 12 10.04 0.13 4.26
C THR A 12 10.78 0.92 3.19
N ILE A 13 10.53 2.22 3.12
CA ILE A 13 11.19 3.11 2.15
C ILE A 13 12.72 3.02 2.25
N GLU A 14 13.28 2.90 3.46
CA GLU A 14 14.72 2.73 3.68
C GLU A 14 15.30 1.47 3.03
N LYS A 15 14.51 0.41 2.90
CA LYS A 15 14.89 -0.86 2.25
C LYS A 15 14.69 -0.82 0.73
N THR A 16 14.20 0.30 0.19
CA THR A 16 13.93 0.46 -1.25
C THR A 16 15.22 0.68 -2.00
N THR A 17 15.44 -0.06 -3.07
CA THR A 17 16.67 0.05 -3.86
C THR A 17 16.53 1.12 -4.94
N LYS A 18 17.65 1.63 -5.47
CA LYS A 18 17.65 2.49 -6.67
C LYS A 18 16.98 1.84 -7.88
N TYR A 19 17.02 0.51 -7.96
CA TYR A 19 16.35 -0.24 -9.01
C TYR A 19 14.82 -0.15 -8.90
N ASP A 20 14.29 -0.20 -7.67
CA ASP A 20 12.86 -0.02 -7.42
C ASP A 20 12.39 1.41 -7.74
N GLN A 21 13.23 2.41 -7.42
CA GLN A 21 12.99 3.81 -7.79
C GLN A 21 13.00 4.00 -9.32
N PHE A 22 13.92 3.36 -10.03
CA PHE A 22 13.94 3.40 -11.50
C PHE A 22 12.67 2.80 -12.14
N LYS A 23 12.00 1.87 -11.44
CA LYS A 23 10.74 1.26 -11.88
C LYS A 23 9.48 1.95 -11.34
N GLU A 24 9.61 3.08 -10.64
CA GLU A 24 8.50 3.72 -9.94
C GLU A 24 7.28 3.96 -10.84
N ASP A 25 7.50 4.46 -12.05
CA ASP A 25 6.41 4.70 -13.03
C ASP A 25 5.67 3.42 -13.39
N LYS A 26 6.39 2.31 -13.60
CA LYS A 26 5.77 1.00 -13.86
C LYS A 26 5.01 0.50 -12.65
N ILE A 27 5.55 0.70 -11.44
CA ILE A 27 4.88 0.33 -10.19
C ILE A 27 3.58 1.13 -10.03
N ARG A 28 3.59 2.44 -10.27
CA ARG A 28 2.39 3.29 -10.23
C ARG A 28 1.35 2.87 -11.27
N MET A 29 1.78 2.56 -12.50
CA MET A 29 0.88 2.06 -13.54
C MET A 29 0.16 0.77 -13.12
N GLU A 30 0.88 -0.18 -12.54
CA GLU A 30 0.27 -1.44 -12.08
C GLU A 30 -0.61 -1.23 -10.84
N LEU A 31 -0.20 -0.37 -9.90
CA LEU A 31 -1.07 0.05 -8.78
C LEU A 31 -2.39 0.61 -9.29
N TYR A 32 -2.36 1.53 -10.27
CA TYR A 32 -3.55 2.12 -10.85
C TYR A 32 -4.50 1.05 -11.40
N ARG A 33 -3.97 0.12 -12.21
CA ARG A 33 -4.76 -0.94 -12.84
C ARG A 33 -5.39 -1.87 -11.81
N ILE A 34 -4.60 -2.30 -10.82
CA ILE A 34 -5.05 -3.25 -9.78
C ILE A 34 -6.08 -2.59 -8.87
N ILE A 35 -5.82 -1.38 -8.37
CA ILE A 35 -6.74 -0.66 -7.47
C ILE A 35 -8.07 -0.39 -8.18
N LEU A 36 -8.03 0.05 -9.45
CA LEU A 36 -9.24 0.27 -10.24
C LEU A 36 -10.02 -1.03 -10.47
N SER A 37 -9.34 -2.15 -10.77
CA SER A 37 -9.99 -3.46 -10.92
C SER A 37 -10.69 -3.90 -9.64
N LEU A 38 -9.99 -3.87 -8.51
CA LEU A 38 -10.55 -4.24 -7.20
C LEU A 38 -11.71 -3.30 -6.83
N TYR A 39 -11.60 -2.01 -7.10
CA TYR A 39 -12.72 -1.08 -6.89
C TYR A 39 -13.97 -1.49 -7.69
N ASN A 40 -13.81 -1.92 -8.95
CA ASN A 40 -14.92 -2.40 -9.78
C ASN A 40 -15.51 -3.74 -9.29
N GLU A 41 -14.73 -4.55 -8.57
CA GLU A 41 -15.21 -5.76 -7.87
C GLU A 41 -15.94 -5.42 -6.54
N GLY A 42 -16.01 -4.14 -6.20
CA GLY A 42 -16.74 -3.62 -5.05
C GLY A 42 -15.90 -3.52 -3.77
N TYR A 43 -14.57 -3.57 -3.87
CA TYR A 43 -13.70 -3.14 -2.79
C TYR A 43 -13.82 -1.62 -2.62
N ARG A 44 -13.85 -1.15 -1.38
CA ARG A 44 -14.02 0.28 -1.07
C ARG A 44 -12.95 0.80 -0.14
N THR A 45 -12.54 0.03 0.86
CA THR A 45 -11.50 0.45 1.81
C THR A 45 -10.15 -0.11 1.42
N PHE A 46 -9.17 0.77 1.25
CA PHE A 46 -7.79 0.43 0.97
C PHE A 46 -6.93 0.93 2.12
N THR A 47 -6.23 0.01 2.77
CA THR A 47 -5.35 0.30 3.90
C THR A 47 -3.91 0.31 3.44
N CYS A 48 -3.24 1.45 3.55
CA CYS A 48 -1.86 1.64 3.15
C CYS A 48 -0.96 1.83 4.37
N ASN A 49 0.26 1.28 4.31
CA ASN A 49 1.35 1.69 5.18
C ASN A 49 2.23 2.70 4.43
N PRO A 50 2.08 4.02 4.62
CA PRO A 50 2.86 5.00 3.90
C PRO A 50 4.35 5.05 4.33
N HIS A 51 4.78 4.29 5.35
CA HIS A 51 6.21 4.06 5.63
C HIS A 51 6.83 3.01 4.70
N SER A 52 6.00 2.18 4.06
CA SER A 52 6.42 1.30 2.98
C SER A 52 6.37 2.04 1.66
N TYR A 53 7.33 1.74 0.77
CA TYR A 53 7.40 2.41 -0.51
C TYR A 53 6.14 2.16 -1.35
N ILE A 54 5.70 0.91 -1.47
CA ILE A 54 4.47 0.58 -2.19
C ILE A 54 3.22 1.13 -1.51
N GLY A 55 3.19 1.22 -0.18
CA GLY A 55 2.07 1.80 0.54
C GLY A 55 1.97 3.31 0.34
N LEU A 56 3.11 4.02 0.26
CA LEU A 56 3.14 5.44 -0.09
C LEU A 56 2.60 5.67 -1.51
N LEU A 57 3.15 4.95 -2.49
CA LEU A 57 2.70 5.04 -3.89
C LEU A 57 1.25 4.59 -4.07
N GLY A 58 0.81 3.59 -3.31
CA GLY A 58 -0.58 3.11 -3.31
C GLY A 58 -1.54 4.16 -2.79
N ALA A 59 -1.21 4.83 -1.68
CA ALA A 59 -2.02 5.92 -1.14
C ALA A 59 -2.12 7.10 -2.11
N ASP A 60 -1.01 7.50 -2.74
CA ASP A 60 -0.95 8.50 -3.81
C ASP A 60 -1.87 8.13 -4.99
N THR A 61 -1.79 6.88 -5.44
CA THR A 61 -2.63 6.38 -6.53
C THR A 61 -4.13 6.40 -6.17
N ILE A 62 -4.47 6.10 -4.91
CA ILE A 62 -5.86 6.14 -4.41
C ILE A 62 -6.40 7.58 -4.45
N VAL A 63 -5.62 8.55 -3.97
CA VAL A 63 -5.97 9.97 -4.04
C VAL A 63 -6.17 10.40 -5.49
N MET A 64 -5.23 10.08 -6.38
CA MET A 64 -5.33 10.42 -7.79
C MET A 64 -6.59 9.83 -8.44
N LEU A 65 -6.93 8.56 -8.16
CA LEU A 65 -8.14 7.91 -8.67
C LEU A 65 -9.43 8.56 -8.16
N ARG A 66 -9.43 9.03 -6.90
CA ARG A 66 -10.55 9.74 -6.29
C ARG A 66 -10.74 11.11 -6.94
N GLU A 67 -9.67 11.90 -7.06
CA GLU A 67 -9.69 13.24 -7.65
C GLU A 67 -10.07 13.22 -9.13
N ALA A 68 -9.63 12.21 -9.87
CA ALA A 68 -10.01 11.99 -11.27
C ALA A 68 -11.47 11.52 -11.46
N GLY A 69 -12.24 11.36 -10.37
CA GLY A 69 -13.62 10.88 -10.39
C GLY A 69 -13.77 9.43 -10.84
N LYS A 70 -12.68 8.65 -10.86
CA LYS A 70 -12.69 7.24 -11.27
C LYS A 70 -13.16 6.32 -10.15
N CYS A 71 -12.74 6.62 -8.92
CA CYS A 71 -13.12 5.89 -7.72
C CYS A 71 -13.62 6.86 -6.64
N PRO A 72 -14.77 7.54 -6.84
CA PRO A 72 -15.22 8.61 -5.92
C PRO A 72 -15.55 8.11 -4.51
N GLU A 73 -15.93 6.83 -4.36
CA GLU A 73 -16.29 6.23 -3.07
C GLU A 73 -15.13 5.45 -2.41
N ILE A 74 -13.93 5.52 -2.98
CA ILE A 74 -12.77 4.82 -2.40
C ILE A 74 -12.42 5.45 -1.06
N ILE A 75 -12.14 4.63 -0.05
CA ILE A 75 -11.74 5.05 1.29
C ILE A 75 -10.26 4.72 1.46
N LEU A 76 -9.46 5.75 1.73
CA LEU A 76 -8.06 5.67 2.08
C LEU A 76 -7.95 5.58 3.61
N SER A 77 -7.55 4.41 4.08
CA SER A 77 -7.11 4.23 5.46
C SER A 77 -5.59 4.18 5.48
N VAL A 78 -4.95 5.04 6.28
CA VAL A 78 -3.51 4.94 6.52
C VAL A 78 -3.29 4.28 7.87
N ALA A 79 -2.49 3.22 7.87
CA ALA A 79 -1.93 2.69 9.08
C ALA A 79 -0.56 3.36 9.24
N ILE A 80 -0.31 3.96 10.41
CA ILE A 80 0.91 4.69 10.75
C ILE A 80 1.61 3.93 11.88
N PRO A 81 2.88 3.51 11.73
CA PRO A 81 3.60 2.91 12.85
C PRO A 81 3.89 3.96 13.91
N GLU A 82 4.08 3.53 15.16
CA GLU A 82 4.47 4.43 16.26
C GLU A 82 5.85 5.06 16.06
N THR A 83 6.66 4.48 15.17
CA THR A 83 7.96 4.99 14.79
C THR A 83 7.82 6.23 13.90
N ALA A 84 8.72 7.20 14.09
CA ALA A 84 8.75 8.38 13.24
C ALA A 84 9.09 8.00 11.79
N PHE A 85 8.56 8.75 10.83
CA PHE A 85 8.94 8.56 9.43
C PHE A 85 10.44 8.81 9.25
N PRO A 86 11.17 7.98 8.48
CA PRO A 86 12.62 8.06 8.43
C PRO A 86 13.14 9.42 7.95
N ALA A 87 14.01 10.04 8.74
CA ALA A 87 14.49 11.41 8.51
C ALA A 87 15.40 11.55 7.29
N ASP A 88 16.14 10.49 6.94
CA ASP A 88 17.08 10.47 5.80
C ASP A 88 16.38 10.14 4.46
N THR A 89 15.05 10.07 4.45
CA THR A 89 14.26 9.86 3.23
C THR A 89 14.32 11.08 2.32
N ASP A 90 14.25 10.85 1.00
CA ASP A 90 14.10 11.93 0.01
C ASP A 90 12.99 12.91 0.42
N LYS A 91 13.28 14.21 0.34
CA LYS A 91 12.36 15.30 0.70
C LYS A 91 11.04 15.20 -0.07
N VAL A 92 11.06 14.67 -1.29
CA VAL A 92 9.86 14.46 -2.12
C VAL A 92 8.93 13.43 -1.48
N TYR A 93 9.44 12.27 -1.07
CA TYR A 93 8.62 11.25 -0.41
C TYR A 93 8.13 11.70 0.98
N ARG A 94 8.93 12.51 1.69
CA ARG A 94 8.50 13.12 2.95
C ARG A 94 7.31 14.07 2.76
N ALA A 95 7.40 14.96 1.77
CA ALA A 95 6.32 15.89 1.45
C ALA A 95 5.04 15.14 1.01
N LEU A 96 5.21 14.10 0.18
CA LEU A 96 4.11 13.24 -0.25
C LEU A 96 3.46 12.53 0.95
N TYR A 97 4.26 11.97 1.86
CA TYR A 97 3.76 11.38 3.10
C TYR A 97 2.92 12.39 3.89
N ASP A 98 3.46 13.58 4.17
CA ASP A 98 2.77 14.58 4.99
C ASP A 98 1.44 15.05 4.35
N ASP A 99 1.36 15.07 3.02
CA ASP A 99 0.14 15.37 2.28
C ASP A 99 -0.88 14.23 2.37
N LEU A 100 -0.47 12.99 2.07
CA LEU A 100 -1.36 11.81 2.11
C LEU A 100 -1.94 11.56 3.49
N ILE A 101 -1.16 11.82 4.55
CA ILE A 101 -1.66 11.74 5.92
C ILE A 101 -2.79 12.74 6.15
N LYS A 102 -2.79 13.93 5.53
CA LYS A 102 -3.91 14.88 5.64
C LYS A 102 -5.14 14.42 4.87
N GLN A 103 -4.94 13.78 3.72
CA GLN A 103 -6.01 13.32 2.83
C GLN A 103 -6.69 12.02 3.26
N ALA A 104 -6.03 11.20 4.09
CA ALA A 104 -6.57 9.93 4.55
C ALA A 104 -7.88 10.09 5.34
N ASP A 105 -8.91 9.34 4.96
CA ASP A 105 -10.21 9.33 5.63
C ASP A 105 -10.11 8.70 7.03
N ASN A 106 -9.22 7.71 7.18
CA ASN A 106 -8.98 7.02 8.44
C ASN A 106 -7.49 6.93 8.74
N LYS A 107 -7.14 7.10 10.02
CA LYS A 107 -5.76 6.97 10.51
C LYS A 107 -5.76 5.98 11.66
N LYS A 108 -4.91 4.95 11.55
CA LYS A 108 -4.71 3.98 12.63
C LYS A 108 -3.25 3.99 13.03
N ILE A 109 -2.98 4.36 14.27
CA ILE A 109 -1.66 4.16 14.86
C ILE A 109 -1.60 2.72 15.33
N LEU A 110 -0.61 1.96 14.86
CA LEU A 110 -0.46 0.54 15.20
C LEU A 110 1.00 0.22 15.53
N PRO A 111 1.24 -0.72 16.47
CA PRO A 111 2.57 -1.30 16.64
C PRO A 111 3.03 -1.97 15.33
N GLU A 112 4.31 -1.87 14.99
CA GLU A 112 4.87 -2.46 13.75
C GLU A 112 4.56 -3.97 13.62
N LYS A 113 4.51 -4.69 14.74
CA LYS A 113 4.21 -6.12 14.78
C LYS A 113 2.76 -6.45 14.38
N GLU A 114 1.83 -5.52 14.60
CA GLU A 114 0.41 -5.71 14.30
C GLU A 114 0.06 -5.28 12.87
N PHE A 115 0.89 -4.46 12.24
CA PHE A 115 0.68 -3.99 10.88
C PHE A 115 0.55 -5.13 9.87
N PHE A 116 1.56 -5.99 9.85
CA PHE A 116 1.63 -7.06 8.88
C PHE A 116 0.55 -8.10 9.17
N GLY A 117 0.34 -8.46 10.45
CA GLY A 117 -0.74 -9.36 10.86
C GLY A 117 -2.13 -8.87 10.43
N ASN A 118 -2.43 -7.58 10.61
CA ASN A 118 -3.71 -7.00 10.17
C ASN A 118 -3.87 -6.98 8.65
N ALA A 119 -2.77 -6.81 7.90
CA ALA A 119 -2.79 -6.90 6.45
C ALA A 119 -3.18 -8.31 5.96
N LEU A 120 -2.79 -9.36 6.69
CA LEU A 120 -3.04 -10.75 6.34
C LEU A 120 -4.51 -11.17 6.48
N VAL A 121 -5.34 -10.43 7.22
CA VAL A 121 -6.77 -10.74 7.45
C VAL A 121 -7.70 -9.90 6.53
N GLY A 122 -7.12 -9.20 5.57
CA GLY A 122 -7.86 -8.43 4.55
C GLY A 122 -8.65 -9.31 3.58
N GLY A 123 -9.44 -8.67 2.71
CA GLY A 123 -10.08 -9.35 1.58
C GLY A 123 -9.15 -9.59 0.42
N HIS A 124 -8.21 -8.67 0.20
CA HIS A 124 -7.15 -8.80 -0.81
C HIS A 124 -5.88 -8.10 -0.35
N ILE A 125 -4.72 -8.58 -0.78
CA ILE A 125 -3.42 -7.99 -0.48
C ILE A 125 -2.75 -7.54 -1.78
N ILE A 126 -2.46 -6.26 -1.91
CA ILE A 126 -1.53 -5.77 -2.94
C ILE A 126 -0.16 -5.67 -2.26
N CYS A 127 0.84 -6.32 -2.83
CA CYS A 127 2.17 -6.28 -2.24
C CYS A 127 3.31 -6.05 -3.23
N TYR A 128 4.44 -5.64 -2.67
CA TYR A 128 5.70 -5.50 -3.38
C TYR A 128 6.83 -6.04 -2.52
N TYR A 129 7.12 -7.32 -2.70
CA TYR A 129 8.15 -8.05 -1.96
C TYR A 129 8.91 -9.00 -2.88
N ASP A 130 10.13 -9.33 -2.47
CA ASP A 130 10.88 -10.44 -3.07
C ASP A 130 10.16 -11.76 -2.84
N ASN A 131 10.14 -12.65 -3.84
CA ASN A 131 9.46 -13.95 -3.75
C ASN A 131 10.01 -14.85 -2.64
N PHE A 132 11.27 -14.66 -2.24
CA PHE A 132 11.92 -15.44 -1.20
C PHE A 132 11.88 -14.78 0.19
N SER A 133 11.25 -13.60 0.31
CA SER A 133 11.12 -12.89 1.58
C SER A 133 10.22 -13.64 2.58
N THR A 134 10.49 -13.45 3.87
CA THR A 134 9.66 -14.01 4.96
C THR A 134 8.23 -13.46 4.90
N GLU A 135 8.07 -12.20 4.52
CA GLU A 135 6.79 -11.55 4.32
C GLU A 135 5.97 -12.25 3.23
N MET A 136 6.58 -12.61 2.10
CA MET A 136 5.88 -13.37 1.06
C MET A 136 5.50 -14.78 1.52
N GLN A 137 6.34 -15.45 2.31
CA GLN A 137 5.99 -16.76 2.88
C GLN A 137 4.76 -16.66 3.78
N GLN A 138 4.68 -15.61 4.61
CA GLN A 138 3.53 -15.35 5.48
C GLN A 138 2.27 -14.97 4.69
N ILE A 139 2.38 -14.15 3.64
CA ILE A 139 1.24 -13.84 2.74
C ILE A 139 0.72 -15.11 2.08
N CYS A 140 1.60 -15.95 1.53
CA CYS A 140 1.21 -17.23 0.93
C CYS A 140 0.53 -18.16 1.95
N ALA A 141 1.05 -18.23 3.18
CA ALA A 141 0.49 -19.06 4.24
C ALA A 141 -0.86 -18.55 4.79
N SER A 142 -1.16 -17.25 4.63
CA SER A 142 -2.41 -16.66 5.14
C SER A 142 -3.67 -17.14 4.42
N GLY A 143 -3.55 -17.65 3.19
CA GLY A 143 -4.70 -18.00 2.35
C GLY A 143 -5.46 -16.81 1.77
N THR A 144 -5.06 -15.57 2.12
CA THR A 144 -5.69 -14.36 1.61
C THR A 144 -5.31 -14.12 0.15
N PRO A 145 -6.28 -13.81 -0.73
CA PRO A 145 -5.99 -13.43 -2.11
C PRO A 145 -4.97 -12.29 -2.18
N TYR A 146 -3.98 -12.41 -3.07
CA TYR A 146 -2.95 -11.39 -3.19
C TYR A 146 -2.47 -11.17 -4.62
N THR A 147 -1.93 -9.97 -4.86
CA THR A 147 -1.27 -9.57 -6.10
C THR A 147 0.09 -8.98 -5.76
N ASN A 148 1.17 -9.64 -6.18
CA ASN A 148 2.52 -9.12 -6.01
C ASN A 148 2.96 -8.37 -7.28
N ILE A 149 3.01 -7.04 -7.20
CA ILE A 149 3.38 -6.15 -8.32
C ILE A 149 4.78 -6.44 -8.83
N ARG A 150 5.69 -6.91 -7.97
CA ARG A 150 7.07 -7.23 -8.37
C ARG A 150 7.15 -8.33 -9.42
N LYS A 151 6.14 -9.21 -9.51
CA LYS A 151 6.06 -10.27 -10.55
C LYS A 151 5.60 -9.74 -11.91
N MET A 152 5.14 -8.49 -11.98
CA MET A 152 4.52 -7.90 -13.17
C MET A 152 5.47 -6.95 -13.92
N ILE A 153 6.69 -6.72 -13.40
CA ILE A 153 7.63 -5.68 -13.87
C ILE A 153 9.06 -6.15 -14.12
#